data_AF-A0A3B3ZAF8-F1
#
_entry.id   AF-A0A3B3ZAF8-F1
#
_cell.length_a   1.000
_cell.length_b   1.000
_cell.length_c   1.000
_cell.angle_alpha   90.00
_cell.angle_beta   90.00
_cell.angle_gamma   90.00
#
_symmetry.space_group_name_H-M   'P 1'
#
loop_
_entity.id
_entity.type
_entity.pdbx_description
1 polymer ?
#
loop_
_entity_poly.entity_id
_entity_poly.type
_entity_poly.pdbx_seq_one_letter_code
_entity_poly.pdbx_strand_id
1 'polypeptide(L)'
;MFWSMMFGVFRVPTVSEDVAREALVKFAESKWRYSAKPARNLTFKDLKAITVYRYRLETYTETRTSAWQFEPYHAVDGPQFGVSPPPWDIPVSLPQRFSDMVVKVRVPHSSFVKVLLKKRCTFCHGHGRSRNKRCSSCGGRGRKRYGTFTKNRCLSCHGHGFKTCSSLDVCLQVYPIQGFPDQEICDVSQKLISEHFNRFSSTSRILQQVHLF
;
A
#
# COMPACT_ATOMS: atom_id res chain seq x y z
N MET A 1 -15.66 14.03 -36.39
CA MET A 1 -14.45 14.84 -36.11
C MET A 1 -13.42 14.53 -37.17
N PHE A 2 -13.15 15.50 -38.04
CA PHE A 2 -12.17 15.39 -39.11
C PHE A 2 -10.77 15.29 -38.52
N TRP A 3 -10.11 14.14 -38.66
CA TRP A 3 -8.66 14.06 -38.49
C TRP A 3 -8.02 14.64 -39.75
N SER A 4 -7.80 15.96 -39.76
CA SER A 4 -6.87 16.55 -40.72
C SER A 4 -5.47 16.16 -40.26
N MET A 5 -4.97 15.04 -40.77
CA MET A 5 -3.58 14.65 -40.61
C MET A 5 -2.76 15.62 -41.46
N MET A 6 -2.30 16.71 -40.84
CA MET A 6 -1.26 17.54 -41.42
C MET A 6 -0.01 16.68 -41.56
N PHE A 7 0.13 16.00 -42.70
CA PHE A 7 1.39 15.43 -43.14
C PHE A 7 2.30 16.59 -43.50
N GLY A 8 2.94 17.18 -42.49
CA GLY A 8 4.15 17.96 -42.71
C GLY A 8 5.12 17.07 -43.47
N VAL A 9 5.69 17.58 -44.56
CA VAL A 9 6.72 16.89 -45.33
C VAL A 9 7.93 16.69 -44.40
N PHE A 10 7.98 15.57 -43.70
CA PHE A 10 9.15 15.20 -42.89
C PHE A 10 10.28 14.87 -43.86
N ARG A 11 11.19 15.83 -44.06
CA ARG A 11 12.46 15.56 -44.76
C ARG A 11 13.25 14.55 -43.93
N VAL A 12 13.42 13.35 -44.48
CA VAL A 12 14.30 12.33 -43.90
C VAL A 12 15.72 12.90 -43.88
N PRO A 13 16.38 13.01 -42.71
CA PRO A 13 17.73 13.54 -42.65
C PRO A 13 18.66 12.65 -43.46
N THR A 14 19.40 13.27 -44.38
CA THR A 14 20.43 12.60 -45.16
C THR A 14 21.66 12.41 -44.27
N VAL A 15 22.04 11.16 -44.02
CA VAL A 15 23.24 10.82 -43.26
C VAL A 15 24.42 10.74 -44.23
N SER A 16 25.53 11.41 -43.95
CA SER A 16 26.76 11.29 -44.74
C SER A 16 27.50 9.99 -44.43
N GLU A 17 28.36 9.55 -45.36
CA GLU A 17 29.15 8.34 -45.19
C GLU A 17 30.02 8.36 -43.92
N ASP A 18 30.61 9.50 -43.59
CA ASP A 18 31.46 9.64 -42.41
C ASP A 18 30.67 9.46 -41.11
N VAL A 19 29.46 10.02 -41.04
CA VAL A 19 28.56 9.86 -39.89
C VAL A 19 28.08 8.43 -39.75
N ALA A 20 27.73 7.78 -40.88
CA ALA A 20 27.35 6.37 -40.89
C ALA A 20 28.51 5.47 -40.43
N ARG A 21 29.74 5.76 -40.88
CA ARG A 21 30.96 5.03 -40.51
C ARG A 21 31.27 5.17 -39.03
N GLU A 22 31.22 6.40 -38.51
CA GLU A 22 31.48 6.66 -37.09
C GLU A 22 30.46 5.92 -36.19
N ALA A 23 29.18 5.91 -36.56
CA ALA A 23 28.15 5.16 -35.84
C ALA A 23 28.40 3.65 -35.85
N LEU A 24 28.82 3.09 -36.99
CA LEU A 24 29.21 1.68 -37.14
C LEU A 24 30.43 1.31 -36.28
N VAL A 25 31.43 2.20 -36.23
CA VAL A 25 32.62 2.02 -35.39
C VAL A 25 32.23 2.03 -33.90
N LYS A 26 31.44 3.01 -33.46
CA LYS A 26 30.93 3.06 -32.07
C LYS A 26 30.16 1.80 -31.69
N PHE A 27 29.33 1.28 -32.60
CA PHE A 27 28.62 0.02 -32.37
C PHE A 27 29.58 -1.17 -32.24
N ALA A 28 30.57 -1.30 -33.14
CA ALA A 28 31.55 -2.38 -33.10
C ALA A 28 32.39 -2.35 -31.81
N GLU A 29 32.84 -1.17 -31.39
CA GLU A 29 33.62 -0.98 -30.16
C GLU A 29 32.81 -1.29 -28.89
N SER A 30 31.47 -1.16 -28.93
CA SER A 30 30.59 -1.55 -27.81
C SER A 30 30.50 -3.07 -27.59
N LYS A 31 30.99 -3.90 -28.52
CA LYS A 31 30.91 -5.36 -28.48
C LYS A 31 32.31 -5.96 -28.39
N TRP A 32 32.65 -6.56 -27.24
CA TRP A 32 33.99 -7.09 -26.97
C TRP A 32 34.50 -8.16 -27.94
N ARG A 33 33.61 -8.84 -28.69
CA ARG A 33 33.97 -9.85 -29.70
C ARG A 33 34.18 -9.27 -31.10
N TYR A 34 33.86 -8.00 -31.32
CA TYR A 34 33.88 -7.38 -32.63
C TYR A 34 35.17 -6.58 -32.82
N SER A 35 35.78 -6.72 -33.99
CA SER A 35 36.87 -5.83 -34.39
C SER A 35 36.28 -4.60 -35.08
N ALA A 36 36.78 -3.41 -34.76
CA ALA A 36 36.40 -2.19 -35.47
C ALA A 36 37.09 -2.05 -36.84
N LYS A 37 38.09 -2.90 -37.16
CA LYS A 37 38.84 -2.82 -38.43
C LYS A 37 37.94 -2.88 -39.69
N PRO A 38 36.95 -3.81 -39.79
CA PRO A 38 36.03 -3.82 -40.91
C PRO A 38 35.16 -2.58 -40.98
N ALA A 39 34.72 -2.05 -39.83
CA ALA A 39 33.91 -0.83 -39.76
C ALA A 39 34.67 0.42 -40.26
N ARG A 40 35.98 0.50 -39.98
CA ARG A 40 36.86 1.62 -40.40
C ARG A 40 37.22 1.58 -41.89
N ASN A 41 37.39 0.38 -42.44
CA ASN A 41 37.92 0.19 -43.80
C ASN A 41 36.85 -0.13 -44.85
N LEU A 42 35.56 -0.17 -44.48
CA LEU A 42 34.49 -0.46 -45.44
C LEU A 42 34.32 0.68 -46.45
N THR A 43 34.07 0.30 -47.69
CA THR A 43 33.66 1.20 -48.78
C THR A 43 32.15 1.12 -48.93
N PHE A 44 31.47 2.26 -48.83
CA PHE A 44 30.04 2.33 -49.09
C PHE A 44 29.81 2.21 -50.60
N LYS A 45 29.04 1.21 -51.03
CA LYS A 45 28.64 1.06 -52.43
C LYS A 45 27.36 1.84 -52.74
N ASP A 46 26.45 1.85 -51.79
CA ASP A 46 25.13 2.50 -51.89
C ASP A 46 24.66 2.83 -50.47
N LEU A 47 24.21 4.06 -50.24
CA LEU A 47 23.74 4.53 -48.94
C LEU A 47 22.31 5.07 -49.10
N LYS A 48 21.34 4.17 -48.90
CA LYS A 48 19.91 4.50 -49.01
C LYS A 48 19.30 4.78 -47.66
N ALA A 49 18.72 5.96 -47.51
CA ALA A 49 17.89 6.30 -46.37
C ALA A 49 16.54 5.56 -46.48
N ILE A 50 16.22 4.72 -45.50
CA ILE A 50 14.93 4.05 -45.39
C ILE A 50 14.17 4.65 -44.21
N THR A 51 12.91 5.00 -44.43
CA THR A 51 12.03 5.47 -43.35
C THR A 51 11.50 4.25 -42.60
N VAL A 52 11.85 4.14 -41.32
CA VAL A 52 11.33 3.09 -40.44
C VAL A 52 10.40 3.72 -39.42
N TYR A 53 9.15 3.27 -39.39
CA TYR A 53 8.18 3.65 -38.37
C TYR A 53 8.35 2.73 -37.16
N ARG A 54 8.85 3.28 -36.05
CA ARG A 54 8.85 2.59 -34.77
C ARG A 54 7.68 3.09 -33.93
N TYR A 55 6.62 2.28 -33.84
CA TYR A 55 5.55 2.54 -32.88
C TYR A 55 5.93 1.94 -31.52
N ARG A 56 5.57 2.63 -30.45
CA ARG A 56 5.63 2.14 -29.07
C ARG A 56 4.21 2.21 -28.55
N LEU A 57 3.60 1.04 -28.32
CA LEU A 57 2.30 0.95 -27.69
C LEU A 57 2.52 1.00 -26.18
N GLU A 58 2.02 2.04 -25.52
CA GLU A 58 1.98 2.12 -24.07
C GLU A 58 0.53 1.96 -23.63
N THR A 59 0.22 0.88 -22.92
CA THR A 59 -1.10 0.63 -22.35
C THR A 59 -1.04 0.95 -20.87
N TYR A 60 -2.11 1.55 -20.35
CA TYR A 60 -2.29 1.77 -18.91
C TYR A 60 -3.51 0.98 -18.44
N THR A 61 -3.42 0.47 -17.22
CA THR A 61 -4.50 -0.30 -16.57
C THR A 61 -4.75 0.30 -15.21
N GLU A 62 -6.01 0.60 -14.91
CA GLU A 62 -6.42 1.04 -13.59
C GLU A 62 -7.05 -0.14 -12.84
N THR A 63 -6.61 -0.35 -11.59
CA THR A 63 -7.19 -1.34 -10.69
C THR A 63 -7.63 -0.63 -9.42
N ARG A 64 -8.89 -0.80 -9.03
CA ARG A 64 -9.44 -0.28 -7.76
C ARG A 64 -9.70 -1.43 -6.80
N THR A 65 -9.17 -1.36 -5.57
CA THR A 65 -9.28 -2.44 -4.58
C THR A 65 -9.69 -1.88 -3.23
N SER A 66 -10.68 -2.49 -2.57
CA SER A 66 -11.08 -2.06 -1.24
C SER A 66 -10.15 -2.59 -0.15
N ALA A 67 -9.81 -1.72 0.82
CA ALA A 67 -9.04 -2.08 2.00
C ALA A 67 -9.62 -1.41 3.26
N TRP A 68 -9.42 -2.07 4.40
CA TRP A 68 -9.83 -1.57 5.71
C TRP A 68 -8.68 -0.82 6.40
N GLN A 69 -8.95 0.39 6.89
CA GLN A 69 -8.01 1.13 7.73
C GLN A 69 -8.63 1.51 9.08
N PHE A 70 -7.81 1.42 10.13
CA PHE A 70 -8.19 1.78 11.50
C PHE A 70 -7.57 3.13 11.90
N GLU A 71 -8.40 4.08 12.33
CA GLU A 71 -7.96 5.41 12.78
C GLU A 71 -8.61 5.81 14.11
N PRO A 72 -8.01 6.71 14.91
CA PRO A 72 -8.67 7.26 16.09
C PRO A 72 -10.00 7.95 15.74
N TYR A 73 -10.98 7.84 16.63
CA TYR A 73 -12.30 8.43 16.43
C TYR A 73 -12.29 9.94 16.20
N HIS A 74 -12.96 10.35 15.13
CA HIS A 74 -13.40 11.71 14.84
C HIS A 74 -14.84 11.66 14.30
N ALA A 75 -15.43 12.80 13.92
CA ALA A 75 -16.73 12.80 13.24
C ALA A 75 -16.69 11.91 11.99
N VAL A 76 -17.54 10.89 11.94
CA VAL A 76 -17.54 9.88 10.88
C VAL A 76 -18.63 10.14 9.85
N ASP A 77 -18.28 9.99 8.57
CA ASP A 77 -19.23 9.97 7.46
C ASP A 77 -19.66 8.52 7.18
N GLY A 78 -20.74 8.10 7.84
CA GLY A 78 -21.29 6.75 7.73
C GLY A 78 -22.57 6.66 6.90
N PRO A 79 -23.17 5.45 6.83
CA PRO A 79 -24.34 5.17 5.99
C PRO A 79 -25.57 6.04 6.32
N GLN A 80 -25.61 6.67 7.49
CA GLN A 80 -26.65 7.62 7.88
C GLN A 80 -26.65 8.90 7.02
N PHE A 81 -25.56 9.20 6.32
CA PHE A 81 -25.43 10.38 5.45
C PHE A 81 -25.60 10.06 3.95
N GLY A 82 -25.83 8.78 3.59
CA GLY A 82 -26.04 8.37 2.20
C GLY A 82 -25.63 6.92 1.94
N VAL A 83 -25.84 6.47 0.70
CA VAL A 83 -25.39 5.15 0.23
C VAL A 83 -23.94 5.24 -0.24
N SER A 84 -23.10 4.27 0.14
CA SER A 84 -21.73 4.21 -0.34
C SER A 84 -21.68 3.96 -1.86
N PRO A 85 -20.97 4.79 -2.65
CA PRO A 85 -20.87 4.61 -4.09
C PRO A 85 -20.00 3.39 -4.46
N PRO A 86 -20.21 2.79 -5.64
CA PRO A 86 -19.33 1.74 -6.15
C PRO A 86 -17.92 2.27 -6.46
N PRO A 87 -16.91 1.40 -6.61
CA PRO A 87 -15.51 1.82 -6.75
C PRO A 87 -15.25 2.83 -7.87
N TRP A 88 -15.97 2.71 -8.99
CA TRP A 88 -15.80 3.54 -10.19
C TRP A 88 -16.46 4.92 -10.12
N ASP A 89 -17.48 5.08 -9.28
CA ASP A 89 -18.21 6.34 -9.10
C ASP A 89 -17.51 7.29 -8.11
N ILE A 90 -16.38 6.86 -7.56
CA ILE A 90 -15.57 7.67 -6.66
C ILE A 90 -14.65 8.56 -7.49
N PRO A 91 -14.73 9.90 -7.33
CA PRO A 91 -13.91 10.81 -8.09
C PRO A 91 -12.45 10.67 -7.66
N VAL A 92 -11.59 10.36 -8.62
CA VAL A 92 -10.13 10.33 -8.45
C VAL A 92 -9.53 11.28 -9.47
N SER A 93 -8.54 12.07 -9.07
CA SER A 93 -7.80 12.91 -10.01
C SER A 93 -7.09 12.02 -11.02
N LEU A 94 -7.32 12.25 -12.31
CA LEU A 94 -6.65 11.50 -13.37
C LEU A 94 -5.14 11.76 -13.30
N PRO A 95 -4.30 10.71 -13.22
CA PRO A 95 -2.86 10.87 -13.19
C PRO A 95 -2.35 11.43 -14.53
N GLN A 96 -1.12 11.92 -14.53
CA GLN A 96 -0.42 12.27 -15.76
C GLN A 96 -0.34 11.02 -16.66
N ARG A 97 -0.54 11.19 -17.98
CA ARG A 97 -0.46 10.04 -18.90
C ARG A 97 0.91 9.38 -18.79
N PHE A 98 0.90 8.04 -18.71
CA PHE A 98 2.09 7.18 -18.62
C PHE A 98 2.91 7.31 -17.33
N SER A 99 2.29 7.75 -16.23
CA SER A 99 2.90 7.69 -14.90
C SER A 99 2.17 6.69 -14.00
N ASP A 100 2.92 5.79 -13.37
CA ASP A 100 2.37 4.89 -12.36
C ASP A 100 2.02 5.68 -11.09
N MET A 101 0.81 5.47 -10.57
CA MET A 101 0.33 6.14 -9.37
C MET A 101 -0.49 5.17 -8.52
N VAL A 102 -0.33 5.28 -7.20
CA VAL A 102 -1.21 4.63 -6.22
C VAL A 102 -1.80 5.71 -5.33
N VAL A 103 -3.13 5.81 -5.34
CA VAL A 103 -3.88 6.77 -4.52
C VAL A 103 -4.73 5.99 -3.53
N LYS A 104 -4.80 6.46 -2.29
CA LYS A 104 -5.72 5.95 -1.28
C LYS A 104 -6.83 6.96 -1.08
N VAL A 105 -8.06 6.59 -1.39
CA VAL A 105 -9.22 7.48 -1.30
C VAL A 105 -10.22 6.94 -0.30
N ARG A 106 -10.71 7.80 0.59
CA ARG A 106 -11.80 7.44 1.52
C ARG A 106 -13.11 7.31 0.77
N VAL A 107 -13.83 6.21 0.99
CA VAL A 107 -15.13 6.01 0.36
C VAL A 107 -16.19 6.81 1.12
N PRO A 108 -16.92 7.71 0.43
CA PRO A 108 -18.01 8.47 1.05
C PRO A 108 -19.06 7.54 1.69
N HIS A 109 -19.63 7.99 2.81
CA HIS A 109 -20.72 7.32 3.54
C HIS A 109 -20.44 5.86 3.94
N SER A 110 -19.18 5.45 3.98
CA SER A 110 -18.76 4.08 4.28
C SER A 110 -18.09 3.95 5.64
N SER A 111 -17.81 5.07 6.31
CA SER A 111 -17.08 5.06 7.58
C SER A 111 -18.01 4.62 8.69
N PHE A 112 -17.55 3.70 9.52
CA PHE A 112 -18.32 3.33 10.71
C PHE A 112 -17.44 3.21 11.94
N VAL A 113 -18.07 3.45 13.08
CA VAL A 113 -17.40 3.41 14.37
C VAL A 113 -17.26 1.96 14.81
N LYS A 114 -16.04 1.43 14.82
CA LYS A 114 -15.77 0.10 15.37
C LYS A 114 -15.31 0.23 16.81
N VAL A 115 -16.22 -0.12 17.73
CA VAL A 115 -15.90 -0.14 19.14
C VAL A 115 -15.25 -1.48 19.48
N LEU A 116 -13.96 -1.45 19.82
CA LEU A 116 -13.25 -2.64 20.26
C LEU A 116 -13.48 -2.83 21.76
N LEU A 117 -14.30 -3.83 22.09
CA LEU A 117 -14.46 -4.31 23.46
C LEU A 117 -13.16 -5.01 23.88
N LYS A 118 -12.35 -4.33 24.67
CA LYS A 118 -11.11 -4.89 25.20
C LYS A 118 -11.47 -5.94 26.26
N LYS A 119 -11.63 -7.21 25.88
CA LYS A 119 -11.62 -8.29 26.87
C LYS A 119 -10.31 -8.17 27.65
N ARG A 120 -10.40 -8.17 28.98
CA ARG A 120 -9.22 -8.07 29.85
C ARG A 120 -8.33 -9.25 29.50
N CYS A 121 -7.16 -8.95 28.93
CA CYS A 121 -6.25 -10.01 28.49
C CYS A 121 -5.99 -10.98 29.64
N THR A 122 -6.19 -12.27 29.45
CA THR A 122 -6.07 -13.25 30.55
C THR A 122 -4.62 -13.35 31.06
N PHE A 123 -3.67 -13.00 30.20
CA PHE A 123 -2.24 -13.00 30.51
C PHE A 123 -1.75 -11.72 31.22
N CYS A 124 -2.24 -10.54 30.85
CA CYS A 124 -1.77 -9.26 31.40
C CYS A 124 -2.82 -8.48 32.20
N HIS A 125 -4.08 -8.92 32.21
CA HIS A 125 -5.25 -8.23 32.77
C HIS A 125 -5.35 -6.75 32.39
N GLY A 126 -4.88 -6.38 31.19
CA GLY A 126 -4.90 -5.01 30.69
C GLY A 126 -3.68 -4.16 31.03
N HIS A 127 -2.69 -4.68 31.77
CA HIS A 127 -1.48 -3.94 32.17
C HIS A 127 -0.34 -4.00 31.12
N GLY A 128 -0.52 -4.69 30.00
CA GLY A 128 0.46 -4.77 28.90
C GLY A 128 1.72 -5.61 29.21
N ARG A 129 1.81 -6.19 30.41
CA ARG A 129 2.92 -7.04 30.88
C ARG A 129 2.41 -8.22 31.69
N SER A 130 3.19 -9.29 31.71
CA SER A 130 2.89 -10.44 32.56
C SER A 130 2.80 -9.99 34.02
N ARG A 131 1.69 -10.31 34.69
CA ARG A 131 1.50 -9.98 36.11
C ARG A 131 2.53 -10.76 36.93
N ASN A 132 3.39 -10.03 37.65
CA ASN A 132 4.38 -10.56 38.60
C ASN A 132 5.42 -11.57 38.07
N LYS A 133 5.60 -11.72 36.74
CA LYS A 133 6.67 -12.57 36.19
C LYS A 133 7.85 -11.74 35.70
N ARG A 134 8.89 -11.64 36.53
CA ARG A 134 10.20 -11.14 36.10
C ARG A 134 10.72 -12.04 34.97
N CYS A 135 11.42 -11.47 34.01
CA CYS A 135 12.08 -12.22 32.96
C CYS A 135 13.09 -13.17 33.61
N SER A 136 12.84 -14.48 33.53
CA SER A 136 13.70 -15.53 34.10
C SER A 136 15.14 -15.41 33.60
N SER A 137 15.31 -14.99 32.35
CA SER A 137 16.63 -14.84 31.74
C SER A 137 17.47 -13.70 32.35
N CYS A 138 16.88 -12.60 32.81
CA CYS A 138 17.65 -11.47 33.38
C CYS A 138 17.31 -11.15 34.85
N GLY A 139 16.45 -11.95 35.47
CA GLY A 139 15.99 -11.74 36.85
C GLY A 139 15.19 -10.45 37.07
N GLY A 140 14.69 -9.82 36.01
CA GLY A 140 14.02 -8.52 36.10
C GLY A 140 14.86 -7.31 35.70
N ARG A 141 16.18 -7.47 35.49
CA ARG A 141 17.10 -6.33 35.29
C ARG A 141 17.09 -5.72 33.88
N GLY A 142 16.45 -6.37 32.91
CA GLY A 142 16.47 -5.93 31.52
C GLY A 142 17.83 -6.07 30.81
N ARG A 143 18.89 -6.50 31.51
CA ARG A 143 20.26 -6.66 30.99
C ARG A 143 20.87 -7.98 31.45
N LYS A 144 21.78 -8.55 30.66
CA LYS A 144 22.52 -9.78 31.02
C LYS A 144 24.02 -9.48 31.08
N ARG A 145 24.69 -9.97 32.12
CA ARG A 145 26.15 -10.02 32.20
C ARG A 145 26.63 -11.38 31.69
N TYR A 146 27.59 -11.36 30.78
CA TYR A 146 28.30 -12.56 30.33
C TYR A 146 29.79 -12.33 30.62
N GLY A 147 30.28 -12.87 31.74
CA GLY A 147 31.63 -12.58 32.21
C GLY A 147 31.86 -11.08 32.43
N THR A 148 32.91 -10.53 31.83
CA THR A 148 33.27 -9.10 31.88
C THR A 148 32.43 -8.22 30.94
N PHE A 149 31.70 -8.79 29.98
CA PHE A 149 30.89 -8.03 29.04
C PHE A 149 29.44 -7.90 29.52
N THR A 150 28.99 -6.65 29.67
CA THR A 150 27.59 -6.31 29.96
C THR A 150 26.84 -6.09 28.67
N LYS A 151 25.91 -6.99 28.30
CA LYS A 151 25.00 -6.73 27.19
C LYS A 151 23.90 -5.77 27.69
N ASN A 152 23.89 -4.55 27.13
CA ASN A 152 22.99 -3.45 27.52
C ASN A 152 21.49 -3.75 27.37
N ARG A 153 21.13 -4.84 26.68
CA ARG A 153 19.73 -5.26 26.48
C ARG A 153 19.62 -6.78 26.53
N CYS A 154 18.75 -7.28 27.40
CA CYS A 154 18.40 -8.69 27.46
C CYS A 154 17.50 -9.05 26.27
N LEU A 155 17.93 -10.01 25.44
CA LEU A 155 17.18 -10.44 24.25
C LEU A 155 15.81 -11.06 24.59
N SER A 156 15.70 -11.75 25.73
CA SER A 156 14.45 -12.44 26.12
C SER A 156 13.33 -11.48 26.53
N CYS A 157 13.66 -10.27 26.98
CA CYS A 157 12.67 -9.25 27.35
C CYS A 157 12.87 -7.93 26.62
N HIS A 158 13.74 -7.89 25.61
CA HIS A 158 14.15 -6.68 24.87
C HIS A 158 14.50 -5.47 25.75
N GLY A 159 15.00 -5.68 26.97
CA GLY A 159 15.34 -4.58 27.90
C GLY A 159 14.28 -4.27 28.96
N HIS A 160 13.08 -4.83 28.86
CA HIS A 160 11.97 -4.48 29.75
C HIS A 160 12.02 -5.16 31.12
N GLY A 161 12.78 -6.25 31.27
CA GLY A 161 12.86 -6.99 32.55
C GLY A 161 11.67 -7.92 32.81
N PHE A 162 10.63 -7.89 31.98
CA PHE A 162 9.49 -8.81 32.01
C PHE A 162 9.07 -9.18 30.59
N LYS A 163 8.24 -10.23 30.45
CA LYS A 163 7.62 -10.54 29.16
C LYS A 163 6.48 -9.55 28.92
N THR A 164 6.59 -8.77 27.86
CA THR A 164 5.51 -7.92 27.37
C THR A 164 4.44 -8.79 26.74
N CYS A 165 3.19 -8.38 26.93
CA CYS A 165 2.06 -9.00 26.28
C CYS A 165 1.94 -8.37 24.89
N SER A 166 2.24 -9.13 23.84
CA SER A 166 1.99 -8.75 22.44
C SER A 166 0.59 -9.17 21.98
N SER A 167 -0.18 -9.86 22.82
CA SER A 167 -1.50 -10.34 22.42
C SER A 167 -2.47 -9.17 22.32
N LEU A 168 -2.79 -8.85 21.08
CA LEU A 168 -4.12 -8.39 20.71
C LEU A 168 -5.08 -9.54 21.02
N ASP A 169 -5.37 -9.77 22.31
CA ASP A 169 -6.34 -10.78 22.72
C ASP A 169 -7.65 -10.49 21.97
N VAL A 170 -8.04 -11.50 21.19
CA VAL A 170 -9.09 -11.48 20.17
C VAL A 170 -10.25 -10.58 20.58
N CYS A 171 -10.39 -9.46 19.87
CA CYS A 171 -11.60 -8.65 19.93
C CYS A 171 -12.70 -9.45 19.24
N LEU A 172 -13.48 -10.22 20.01
CA LEU A 172 -14.71 -10.81 19.51
C LEU A 172 -15.67 -9.67 19.18
N GLN A 173 -15.73 -9.40 17.89
CA GLN A 173 -16.55 -8.42 17.21
C GLN A 173 -17.97 -8.98 17.10
N VAL A 174 -18.96 -8.27 17.64
CA VAL A 174 -20.37 -8.58 17.43
C VAL A 174 -21.01 -7.33 16.82
N TYR A 175 -21.63 -7.49 15.66
CA TYR A 175 -22.26 -6.41 14.91
C TYR A 175 -23.78 -6.52 14.93
N PRO A 176 -24.48 -5.38 14.85
CA PRO A 176 -25.92 -5.42 14.67
C PRO A 176 -26.25 -6.06 13.33
N ILE A 177 -27.24 -6.92 13.34
CA ILE A 177 -27.76 -7.55 12.12
C ILE A 177 -28.34 -6.42 11.23
N GLN A 178 -27.95 -6.40 9.97
CA GLN A 178 -28.42 -5.44 8.96
C GLN A 178 -28.90 -6.20 7.72
N GLY A 179 -29.98 -5.72 7.10
CA GLY A 179 -30.54 -6.32 5.89
C GLY A 179 -31.27 -7.65 6.11
N PHE A 180 -31.59 -7.99 7.36
CA PHE A 180 -32.48 -9.12 7.64
C PHE A 180 -33.92 -8.72 7.29
N PRO A 181 -34.75 -9.62 6.72
CA PRO A 181 -36.11 -9.28 6.27
C PRO A 181 -37.00 -8.75 7.38
N ASP A 182 -36.72 -9.15 8.62
CA ASP A 182 -37.40 -8.65 9.82
C ASP A 182 -36.64 -7.46 10.41
N GLN A 183 -37.26 -6.29 10.33
CA GLN A 183 -36.71 -5.04 10.83
C GLN A 183 -36.63 -5.02 12.37
N GLU A 184 -37.53 -5.71 13.08
CA GLU A 184 -37.48 -5.78 14.55
C GLU A 184 -36.21 -6.47 15.04
N ILE A 185 -35.75 -7.49 14.31
CA ILE A 185 -34.49 -8.19 14.62
C ILE A 185 -33.30 -7.26 14.42
N CYS A 186 -33.30 -6.45 13.36
CA CYS A 186 -32.26 -5.45 13.13
C CYS A 186 -32.24 -4.42 14.26
N ASP A 187 -33.41 -3.92 14.66
CA ASP A 187 -33.56 -2.88 15.69
C ASP A 187 -33.19 -3.39 17.09
N VAL A 188 -33.61 -4.60 17.46
CA VAL A 188 -33.24 -5.25 18.73
C VAL A 188 -31.74 -5.54 18.77
N SER A 189 -31.16 -5.99 17.66
CA SER A 189 -29.72 -6.22 17.57
C SER A 189 -28.93 -4.92 17.77
N GLN A 190 -29.36 -3.81 17.15
CA GLN A 190 -28.79 -2.48 17.36
C GLN A 190 -28.92 -2.01 18.81
N LYS A 191 -30.10 -2.19 19.42
CA LYS A 191 -30.37 -1.75 20.79
C LYS A 191 -29.51 -2.51 21.80
N LEU A 192 -29.44 -3.83 21.72
CA LEU A 192 -28.66 -4.67 22.65
C LEU A 192 -27.17 -4.36 22.57
N ILE A 193 -26.66 -4.16 21.35
CA ILE A 193 -25.26 -3.81 21.12
C ILE A 193 -24.97 -2.39 21.66
N SER A 194 -25.86 -1.43 21.43
CA SER A 194 -25.76 -0.06 21.96
C SER A 194 -25.80 -0.02 23.49
N GLU A 195 -26.70 -0.79 24.11
CA GLU A 195 -26.81 -0.88 25.57
C GLU A 195 -25.56 -1.51 26.19
N HIS A 196 -25.06 -2.60 25.59
CA HIS A 196 -23.79 -3.21 25.98
C HIS A 196 -22.63 -2.20 25.84
N PHE A 197 -22.58 -1.42 24.76
CA PHE A 197 -21.57 -0.37 24.59
C PHE A 197 -21.63 0.68 25.68
N ASN A 198 -22.82 1.23 25.96
CA ASN A 198 -23.00 2.25 26.99
C ASN A 198 -22.56 1.75 28.38
N ARG A 199 -22.78 0.46 28.66
CA ARG A 199 -22.43 -0.17 29.94
C ARG A 199 -20.93 -0.48 30.11
N PHE A 200 -20.19 -0.71 29.02
CA PHE A 200 -18.79 -1.17 29.06
C PHE A 200 -17.78 -0.24 28.34
N SER A 201 -18.21 0.94 27.89
CA SER A 201 -17.44 1.91 27.10
C SER A 201 -16.17 2.43 27.78
N SER A 202 -16.13 2.47 29.12
CA SER A 202 -15.00 2.96 29.93
C SER A 202 -13.69 2.18 29.74
N THR A 203 -13.73 1.04 29.06
CA THR A 203 -12.54 0.21 28.74
C THR A 203 -12.27 0.05 27.25
N SER A 204 -13.09 0.70 26.40
CA SER A 204 -13.01 0.62 24.95
C SER A 204 -12.11 1.71 24.38
N ARG A 205 -11.40 1.42 23.29
CA ARG A 205 -10.79 2.42 22.42
C ARG A 205 -11.60 2.43 21.13
N ILE A 206 -12.11 3.60 20.77
CA ILE A 206 -12.85 3.77 19.53
C ILE A 206 -11.82 3.85 18.40
N LEU A 207 -11.84 2.86 17.50
CA LEU A 207 -11.09 2.93 16.25
C LEU A 207 -12.12 2.95 15.11
N GLN A 208 -12.11 4.02 14.32
CA GLN A 208 -12.93 4.15 13.11
C GLN A 208 -12.47 3.13 12.08
N GLN A 209 -13.43 2.56 11.35
CA GLN A 209 -13.21 1.74 10.17
C GLN A 209 -13.44 2.62 8.94
N VAL A 210 -12.37 2.87 8.19
CA VAL A 210 -12.43 3.60 6.92
C VAL A 210 -12.36 2.57 5.81
N HIS A 211 -13.33 2.58 4.90
CA HIS A 211 -13.21 1.88 3.64
C HIS A 211 -12.36 2.76 2.71
N LEU A 212 -11.20 2.26 2.30
CA LEU A 212 -10.36 2.89 1.31
C LEU A 212 -10.45 2.13 -0.01
N PHE A 213 -10.46 2.86 -1.12
CA PHE A 213 -9.99 2.32 -2.41
C PHE A 213 -8.57 2.79 -2.69
#